data_AF-A0A0C9S161-F1
#
_entry.id   AF-A0A0C9S161-F1
#
_cell.length_a   1.000
_cell.length_b   1.000
_cell.length_c   1.000
_cell.angle_alpha   90.00
_cell.angle_beta   90.00
_cell.angle_gamma   90.00
#
_symmetry.space_group_name_H-M   'P 1'
#
loop_
_entity.id
_entity.type
_entity.pdbx_description
1 polymer ?
#
loop_
_entity_poly.entity_id
_entity_poly.type
_entity_poly.pdbx_seq_one_letter_code
_entity_poly.pdbx_strand_id
1 'polypeptide(L)'
;CEDRAKYITASLNKNYNPCESFYDHVCQNWIFFNPIPDDKSSTSVLGGIDDKLTEKLKFIFENGTHKTQNQNATDKVLASYKNCINTSIPEKTQFYAFYDVLKRIGGEYWPVWPPPKTREVLPTWDQLYTRIHIEFAVNLLLVIGVDKDPKNVSDKIISVSHQWAHSASGN
;
A
#
# COMPACT_ATOMS: atom_id res chain seq x y z
N CYS A 1 -19.48 -28.91 -2.56
CA CYS A 1 -20.66 -28.31 -3.22
C CYS A 1 -21.68 -27.77 -2.21
N GLU A 2 -22.01 -28.53 -1.16
CA GLU A 2 -23.03 -28.14 -0.18
C GLU A 2 -22.74 -26.80 0.52
N ASP A 3 -21.53 -26.58 1.03
CA ASP A 3 -21.18 -25.33 1.71
C ASP A 3 -21.29 -24.12 0.80
N ARG A 4 -20.91 -24.30 -0.47
CA ARG A 4 -21.02 -23.22 -1.46
C ARG A 4 -22.49 -22.91 -1.79
N ALA A 5 -23.33 -23.94 -1.91
CA ALA A 5 -24.77 -23.76 -2.14
C ALA A 5 -25.43 -23.04 -0.97
N LYS A 6 -25.06 -23.37 0.28
CA LYS A 6 -25.54 -22.68 1.48
C LYS A 6 -25.15 -21.20 1.47
N TYR A 7 -23.89 -20.89 1.18
CA TYR A 7 -23.40 -19.50 1.10
C TYR A 7 -24.14 -18.68 0.03
N ILE A 8 -24.29 -19.23 -1.18
CA ILE A 8 -25.02 -18.56 -2.26
C ILE A 8 -26.47 -18.32 -1.85
N THR A 9 -27.14 -19.35 -1.34
CA THR A 9 -28.56 -19.25 -0.94
C THR A 9 -28.78 -18.22 0.16
N ALA A 10 -27.87 -18.11 1.12
CA ALA A 10 -27.92 -17.10 2.19
C ALA A 10 -27.73 -15.66 1.68
N SER A 11 -27.05 -15.49 0.54
CA SER A 11 -26.80 -14.19 -0.08
C SER A 11 -27.97 -13.70 -0.94
N LEU A 12 -28.82 -14.62 -1.42
CA LEU A 12 -29.98 -14.29 -2.25
C LEU A 12 -31.08 -13.59 -1.44
N ASN A 13 -31.67 -12.55 -2.02
CA ASN A 13 -32.88 -11.91 -1.54
C ASN A 13 -34.05 -12.16 -2.52
N LYS A 14 -34.92 -13.11 -2.16
CA LYS A 14 -36.05 -13.54 -2.99
C LYS A 14 -37.18 -12.51 -3.13
N ASN A 15 -37.12 -11.41 -2.37
CA ASN A 15 -38.09 -10.33 -2.52
C ASN A 15 -37.82 -9.46 -3.75
N TYR A 16 -36.61 -9.52 -4.30
CA TYR A 16 -36.25 -8.85 -5.55
C TYR A 16 -36.42 -9.81 -6.73
N ASN A 17 -37.13 -9.34 -7.76
CA ASN A 17 -37.25 -10.06 -9.02
C ASN A 17 -35.90 -10.00 -9.77
N PRO A 18 -35.27 -11.15 -10.10
CA PRO A 18 -33.97 -11.16 -10.78
C PRO A 18 -34.01 -10.54 -12.19
N CYS A 19 -35.17 -10.47 -12.83
CA CYS A 19 -35.34 -9.82 -14.14
C CYS A 19 -35.41 -8.29 -14.04
N GLU A 20 -35.66 -7.73 -12.85
CA GLU A 20 -35.73 -6.29 -12.60
C GLU A 20 -34.41 -5.77 -12.03
N SER A 21 -33.87 -6.44 -11.01
CA SER A 21 -32.56 -6.15 -10.44
C SER A 21 -31.87 -7.43 -10.01
N PHE A 22 -31.01 -7.95 -10.90
CA PHE A 22 -30.21 -9.13 -10.60
C PHE A 22 -29.26 -8.88 -9.42
N TYR A 23 -28.72 -7.65 -9.30
CA TYR A 23 -27.82 -7.28 -8.20
C TYR A 23 -28.52 -7.38 -6.85
N ASP A 24 -29.71 -6.78 -6.70
CA ASP A 24 -30.44 -6.83 -5.43
C ASP A 24 -30.90 -8.26 -5.11
N HIS A 25 -31.27 -9.02 -6.15
CA HIS A 25 -31.63 -10.43 -5.99
C HIS A 25 -30.47 -11.27 -5.45
N VAL A 26 -29.23 -11.04 -5.87
CA VAL A 26 -28.09 -11.92 -5.50
C VAL A 26 -27.19 -11.39 -4.40
N CYS A 27 -27.22 -10.08 -4.13
CA CYS A 27 -26.30 -9.43 -3.18
C CYS A 27 -27.00 -8.79 -1.98
N GLN A 28 -28.28 -8.42 -2.06
CA GLN A 28 -28.87 -7.54 -1.04
C GLN A 28 -28.86 -8.14 0.37
N ASN A 29 -29.09 -9.46 0.49
CA ASN A 29 -28.97 -10.12 1.80
C ASN A 29 -27.52 -10.22 2.27
N TRP A 30 -26.56 -10.45 1.36
CA TRP A 30 -25.14 -10.43 1.71
C TRP A 30 -24.73 -9.05 2.26
N ILE A 31 -25.13 -7.96 1.61
CA ILE A 31 -24.84 -6.59 2.05
C ILE A 31 -25.40 -6.34 3.45
N PHE A 32 -26.64 -6.78 3.70
CA PHE A 32 -27.28 -6.63 5.01
C PHE A 32 -26.49 -7.33 6.14
N PHE A 33 -25.96 -8.52 5.89
CA PHE A 33 -25.19 -9.28 6.89
C PHE A 33 -23.70 -8.95 6.94
N ASN A 34 -23.21 -8.13 6.01
CA ASN A 34 -21.80 -7.73 5.93
C ASN A 34 -21.72 -6.20 5.84
N PRO A 35 -22.08 -5.48 6.91
CA PRO A 35 -21.92 -4.03 6.95
C PRO A 35 -20.44 -3.65 6.82
N ILE A 36 -20.18 -2.43 6.37
CA ILE A 36 -18.82 -1.89 6.27
C ILE A 36 -18.28 -1.68 7.70
N PRO A 37 -17.17 -2.35 8.10
CA PRO A 37 -16.54 -2.12 9.40
C PRO A 37 -15.97 -0.71 9.56
N ASP A 38 -15.80 -0.24 10.80
CA ASP A 38 -15.32 1.12 11.12
C ASP A 38 -13.91 1.43 10.57
N ASP A 39 -13.08 0.41 10.39
CA ASP A 39 -11.73 0.52 9.85
C ASP A 39 -11.67 0.46 8.32
N LYS A 40 -12.82 0.42 7.63
CA LYS A 40 -12.91 0.25 6.18
C LYS A 40 -13.85 1.26 5.52
N SER A 41 -13.55 1.58 4.26
CA SER A 41 -14.40 2.42 3.40
C SER A 41 -15.39 1.61 2.55
N SER A 42 -15.17 0.30 2.41
CA SER A 42 -16.02 -0.61 1.63
C SER A 42 -15.88 -2.05 2.12
N THR A 43 -16.83 -2.89 1.73
CA THR A 43 -16.83 -4.32 2.01
C THR A 43 -17.19 -5.10 0.75
N SER A 44 -16.52 -6.23 0.54
CA SER A 44 -16.78 -7.11 -0.60
C SER A 44 -16.39 -8.54 -0.26
N VAL A 45 -16.83 -9.48 -1.09
CA VAL A 45 -16.45 -10.90 -0.95
C VAL A 45 -14.94 -11.09 -1.05
N LEU A 46 -14.28 -10.38 -1.99
CA LEU A 46 -12.82 -10.42 -2.14
C LEU A 46 -12.13 -9.78 -0.95
N GLY A 47 -12.62 -8.65 -0.46
CA GLY A 47 -12.09 -8.01 0.76
C GLY A 47 -12.14 -8.94 1.97
N GLY A 48 -13.23 -9.70 2.13
CA GLY A 48 -13.32 -10.72 3.18
C GLY A 48 -12.38 -11.92 3.00
N ILE A 49 -11.95 -12.23 1.77
CA ILE A 49 -10.91 -13.23 1.51
C ILE A 49 -9.53 -12.66 1.87
N ASP A 50 -9.27 -11.41 1.50
CA ASP A 50 -8.02 -10.70 1.82
C ASP A 50 -7.85 -10.53 3.34
N ASP A 51 -8.94 -10.32 4.08
CA ASP A 51 -8.92 -10.28 5.54
C ASP A 51 -8.46 -11.60 6.14
N LYS A 52 -9.05 -12.71 5.69
CA LYS A 52 -8.68 -14.05 6.14
C LYS A 52 -7.24 -14.40 5.77
N LEU A 53 -6.77 -13.92 4.61
CA LEU A 53 -5.38 -14.10 4.21
C LEU A 53 -4.44 -13.31 5.12
N THR A 54 -4.76 -12.03 5.35
CA THR A 54 -4.01 -11.14 6.25
C THR A 54 -3.95 -11.70 7.67
N GLU A 55 -5.04 -12.24 8.20
CA GLU A 55 -5.09 -12.88 9.52
C GLU A 55 -4.17 -14.10 9.60
N LYS A 56 -4.17 -14.95 8.56
CA LYS A 56 -3.26 -16.10 8.49
C LYS A 56 -1.80 -15.68 8.39
N LEU A 57 -1.50 -14.66 7.57
CA LEU A 57 -0.15 -14.12 7.44
C LEU A 57 0.33 -13.52 8.77
N LYS A 58 -0.54 -12.76 9.45
CA LYS A 58 -0.29 -12.23 10.80
C LYS A 58 0.10 -13.36 11.76
N PHE A 59 -0.71 -14.42 11.82
CA PHE A 59 -0.42 -15.58 12.67
C PHE A 59 0.93 -16.23 12.35
N ILE A 60 1.25 -16.40 11.05
CA ILE A 60 2.54 -16.96 10.61
C ILE A 60 3.70 -16.04 11.02
N PHE A 61 3.55 -14.73 10.85
CA PHE A 61 4.63 -13.77 11.13
C PHE A 61 4.87 -13.52 12.62
N GLU A 62 3.81 -13.54 13.43
CA GLU A 62 3.90 -13.43 14.90
C GLU A 62 4.62 -14.64 15.50
N ASN A 63 4.32 -15.84 15.01
CA ASN A 63 4.93 -17.08 15.50
C ASN A 63 6.29 -17.39 14.86
N GLY A 64 6.65 -16.68 13.79
CA GLY A 64 7.93 -16.86 13.09
C GLY A 64 9.12 -16.33 13.87
N THR A 65 10.25 -17.01 13.77
CA THR A 65 11.56 -16.52 14.24
C THR A 65 12.46 -16.23 13.06
N HIS A 66 13.32 -15.22 13.19
CA HIS A 66 14.27 -14.84 12.14
C HIS A 66 15.69 -14.86 12.67
N LYS A 67 16.63 -15.18 11.79
CA LYS A 67 18.06 -15.07 12.08
C LYS A 67 18.51 -13.62 11.97
N THR A 68 19.50 -13.22 12.75
CA THR A 68 20.13 -11.88 12.65
C THR A 68 21.35 -11.88 11.73
N GLN A 69 21.93 -13.04 11.44
CA GLN A 69 23.08 -13.22 10.56
C GLN A 69 22.74 -14.21 9.44
N ASN A 70 23.36 -14.03 8.26
CA ASN A 70 23.14 -14.86 7.07
C ASN A 70 21.65 -15.03 6.71
N GLN A 71 20.92 -13.91 6.74
CA GLN A 71 19.49 -13.85 6.52
C GLN A 71 19.08 -14.26 5.10
N ASN A 72 18.02 -15.06 5.00
CA ASN A 72 17.30 -15.29 3.75
C ASN A 72 16.11 -14.32 3.60
N ALA A 73 15.32 -14.48 2.54
CA ALA A 73 14.14 -13.64 2.30
C ALA A 73 13.10 -13.73 3.44
N THR A 74 12.84 -14.93 3.95
CA THR A 74 11.90 -15.15 5.06
C THR A 74 12.36 -14.44 6.33
N ASP A 75 13.66 -14.52 6.67
CA ASP A 75 14.22 -13.82 7.82
C ASP A 75 13.99 -12.30 7.72
N LYS A 76 14.20 -11.73 6.53
CA LYS A 76 14.00 -10.29 6.28
C LYS A 76 12.53 -9.87 6.39
N VAL A 77 11.60 -10.67 5.87
CA VAL A 77 10.16 -10.40 5.99
C VAL A 77 9.73 -10.43 7.46
N LEU A 78 10.15 -11.46 8.20
CA LEU A 78 9.83 -11.59 9.63
C LEU A 78 10.44 -10.48 10.48
N ALA A 79 11.69 -10.08 10.20
CA ALA A 79 12.32 -8.94 10.87
C ALA A 79 11.58 -7.63 10.58
N SER A 80 11.18 -7.41 9.32
CA SER A 80 10.43 -6.22 8.90
C SER A 80 9.06 -6.15 9.58
N TYR A 81 8.33 -7.28 9.63
CA TYR A 81 7.05 -7.36 10.34
C TYR A 81 7.19 -6.99 11.81
N LYS A 82 8.16 -7.59 12.51
CA LYS A 82 8.40 -7.33 13.94
C LYS A 82 8.78 -5.87 14.22
N ASN A 83 9.56 -5.25 13.34
CA ASN A 83 9.88 -3.83 13.46
C ASN A 83 8.65 -2.94 13.21
N CYS A 84 7.79 -3.30 12.25
CA CYS A 84 6.58 -2.54 11.92
C CYS A 84 5.55 -2.54 13.06
N ILE A 85 5.36 -3.67 13.74
CA ILE A 85 4.35 -3.79 14.82
C ILE A 85 4.88 -3.33 16.18
N ASN A 86 6.17 -3.02 16.29
CA ASN A 86 6.78 -2.62 17.56
C ASN A 86 6.47 -1.16 17.92
N THR A 87 5.44 -0.97 18.74
CA THR A 87 5.01 0.35 19.24
C THR A 87 5.75 0.79 20.51
N SER A 88 6.74 0.04 20.99
CA SER A 88 7.49 0.38 22.22
C SER A 88 8.53 1.49 22.04
N ILE A 89 8.88 1.84 20.81
CA ILE A 89 9.87 2.87 20.53
C ILE A 89 9.28 4.25 20.89
N PRO A 90 9.96 5.09 21.69
CA PRO A 90 9.45 6.41 22.04
C PRO A 90 9.20 7.28 20.80
N GLU A 91 8.07 7.99 20.78
CA GLU A 91 7.68 8.88 19.66
C GLU A 91 8.79 9.85 19.26
N LYS A 92 9.49 10.44 20.25
CA LYS A 92 10.63 11.32 20.01
C LYS A 92 11.73 10.64 19.19
N THR A 93 12.05 9.38 19.50
CA THR A 93 13.05 8.59 18.76
C THR A 93 12.57 8.30 17.34
N GLN A 94 11.29 7.94 17.17
CA GLN A 94 10.70 7.71 15.86
C GLN A 94 10.76 8.98 14.99
N PHE A 95 10.43 10.14 15.56
CA PHE A 95 10.49 11.43 14.89
C PHE A 95 11.91 11.76 14.42
N TYR A 96 12.94 11.61 15.27
CA TYR A 96 14.31 11.90 14.85
C TYR A 96 14.83 10.92 13.81
N ALA A 97 14.46 9.64 13.89
CA ALA A 97 14.79 8.67 12.84
C ALA A 97 14.17 9.09 11.48
N PHE A 98 12.91 9.52 11.48
CA PHE A 98 12.26 10.06 10.29
C PHE A 98 12.91 11.36 9.81
N TYR A 99 13.27 12.26 10.72
CA TYR A 99 13.94 13.51 10.40
C TYR A 99 15.31 13.30 9.76
N ASP A 100 16.10 12.34 10.24
CA ASP A 100 17.40 11.99 9.65
C ASP A 100 17.23 11.40 8.24
N VAL A 101 16.14 10.67 8.02
CA VAL A 101 15.73 10.17 6.70
C VAL A 101 15.39 11.37 5.78
N LEU A 102 14.56 12.32 6.24
CA LEU A 102 14.22 13.53 5.48
C LEU A 102 15.43 14.39 5.11
N LYS A 103 16.42 14.53 6.01
CA LYS A 103 17.66 15.29 5.71
C LYS A 103 18.39 14.77 4.48
N ARG A 104 18.45 13.45 4.29
CA ARG A 104 19.15 12.85 3.13
C ARG A 104 18.61 13.37 1.80
N ILE A 105 17.30 13.55 1.73
CA ILE A 105 16.59 14.05 0.55
C ILE A 105 16.32 15.56 0.59
N GLY A 106 17.02 16.33 1.42
CA GLY A 106 16.88 17.78 1.46
C GLY A 106 15.61 18.29 2.15
N GLY A 107 14.95 17.46 2.97
CA GLY A 107 13.78 17.87 3.76
C GLY A 107 14.07 18.98 4.77
N GLU A 108 15.33 19.18 5.16
CA GLU A 108 15.76 20.32 5.98
C GLU A 108 15.62 21.69 5.27
N TYR A 109 15.45 21.68 3.95
CA TYR A 109 15.18 22.87 3.13
C TYR A 109 13.69 23.06 2.83
N TRP A 110 12.82 22.19 3.33
CA TRP A 110 11.38 22.32 3.08
C TRP A 110 10.87 23.61 3.74
N PRO A 111 10.16 24.49 3.01
CA PRO A 111 9.73 25.82 3.47
C PRO A 111 8.96 25.91 4.81
N VAL A 112 8.49 24.79 5.36
CA VAL A 112 7.80 24.75 6.66
C VAL A 112 8.79 24.72 7.84
N TRP A 113 10.06 24.35 7.61
CA TRP A 113 11.10 24.40 8.62
C TRP A 113 11.78 25.77 8.65
N PRO A 114 12.30 26.19 9.83
CA PRO A 114 13.17 27.35 9.90
C PRO A 114 14.34 27.22 8.91
N PRO A 115 14.72 28.30 8.21
CA PRO A 115 15.83 28.24 7.28
C PRO A 115 17.10 27.75 7.99
N PRO A 116 17.89 26.85 7.36
CA PRO A 116 19.16 26.44 7.93
C PRO A 116 20.06 27.67 8.16
N LYS A 117 20.76 27.68 9.30
CA LYS A 117 21.61 28.80 9.72
C LYS A 117 22.84 28.97 8.83
N THR A 118 23.31 27.87 8.25
CA THR A 118 24.39 27.85 7.27
C THR A 118 23.79 28.00 5.88
N ARG A 119 24.29 28.99 5.13
CA ARG A 119 23.90 29.26 3.75
C ARG A 119 24.62 28.26 2.85
N GLU A 120 24.27 26.98 2.97
CA GLU A 120 24.67 25.99 1.99
C GLU A 120 23.95 26.28 0.67
N VAL A 121 24.63 26.03 -0.45
CA VAL A 121 24.03 26.15 -1.78
C VAL A 121 22.84 25.20 -1.82
N LEU A 122 21.63 25.76 -1.92
CA LEU A 122 20.43 24.95 -2.06
C LEU A 122 20.59 24.03 -3.29
N PRO A 123 20.30 22.73 -3.18
CA PRO A 123 20.28 21.87 -4.35
C PRO A 123 19.31 22.45 -5.36
N THR A 124 19.69 22.40 -6.64
CA THR A 124 18.77 22.82 -7.71
C THR A 124 17.55 21.90 -7.72
N TRP A 125 16.45 22.38 -8.29
CA TRP A 125 15.20 21.61 -8.34
C TRP A 125 15.41 20.21 -8.95
N ASP A 126 16.19 20.10 -10.02
CA ASP A 126 16.51 18.83 -10.68
C ASP A 126 17.32 17.89 -9.79
N GLN A 127 18.27 18.40 -9.01
CA GLN A 127 19.06 17.61 -8.06
C GLN A 127 18.18 17.07 -6.92
N LEU A 128 17.34 17.94 -6.35
CA LEU A 128 16.42 17.58 -5.28
C LEU A 128 15.40 16.55 -5.76
N TYR A 129 14.79 16.80 -6.92
CA TYR A 129 13.83 15.90 -7.54
C TYR A 129 14.44 14.52 -7.83
N THR A 130 15.63 14.49 -8.43
CA THR A 130 16.34 13.25 -8.74
C THR A 130 16.68 12.47 -7.48
N ARG A 131 17.15 13.17 -6.42
CA ARG A 131 17.48 12.52 -5.15
C ARG A 131 16.25 11.92 -4.47
N ILE A 132 15.16 12.67 -4.38
CA ILE A 132 13.89 12.18 -3.82
C ILE A 132 13.39 10.96 -4.60
N HIS A 133 13.42 11.02 -5.92
CA HIS A 133 12.93 9.93 -6.76
C HIS A 133 13.78 8.66 -6.65
N ILE A 134 15.12 8.78 -6.66
CA ILE A 134 16.02 7.62 -6.63
C ILE A 134 16.15 7.02 -5.22
N GLU A 135 16.26 7.85 -4.17
CA GLU A 135 16.51 7.35 -2.82
C GLU A 135 15.23 6.91 -2.10
N PHE A 136 14.08 7.53 -2.40
CA PHE A 136 12.83 7.28 -1.69
C PHE A 136 11.74 6.66 -2.55
N ALA A 137 11.96 6.52 -3.86
CA ALA A 137 10.95 6.04 -4.81
C ALA A 137 9.64 6.84 -4.74
N VAL A 138 9.72 8.13 -4.38
CA VAL A 138 8.56 9.04 -4.33
C VAL A 138 8.44 9.77 -5.65
N ASN A 139 7.24 9.72 -6.24
CA ASN A 139 6.88 10.47 -7.43
C ASN A 139 6.20 11.78 -7.02
N LEU A 140 6.84 12.92 -7.29
CA LEU A 140 6.32 14.24 -6.89
C LEU A 140 5.48 14.92 -7.98
N LEU A 141 6.01 15.00 -9.20
CA LEU A 141 5.35 15.66 -10.35
C LEU A 141 5.09 14.67 -11.48
N LEU A 142 6.10 13.86 -11.77
CA LEU A 142 6.08 12.86 -12.81
C LEU A 142 6.31 11.50 -12.17
N VAL A 143 5.60 10.49 -12.66
CA VAL A 143 5.96 9.09 -12.42
C VAL A 143 6.98 8.73 -13.50
N ILE A 144 8.19 8.46 -13.06
CA ILE A 144 9.28 8.03 -13.93
C ILE A 144 9.59 6.59 -13.59
N GLY A 145 9.59 5.73 -14.61
CA GLY A 145 9.73 4.29 -14.44
C GLY A 145 10.50 3.65 -15.57
N VAL A 146 10.79 2.37 -15.40
CA VAL A 146 11.33 1.52 -16.47
C VAL A 146 10.26 0.49 -16.80
N ASP A 147 9.65 0.66 -17.97
CA ASP A 147 8.59 -0.21 -18.47
C ASP A 147 9.06 -1.02 -19.68
N LYS A 148 8.29 -2.05 -20.03
CA LYS A 148 8.50 -2.79 -21.29
C LYS A 148 8.08 -1.91 -22.47
N ASP A 149 8.84 -1.94 -23.56
CA ASP A 149 8.42 -1.24 -24.78
C ASP A 149 7.12 -1.89 -25.32
N PRO A 150 6.02 -1.13 -25.47
CA PRO A 150 4.78 -1.64 -26.05
C PRO A 150 4.95 -2.16 -27.49
N LYS A 151 5.97 -1.69 -28.21
CA LYS A 151 6.30 -2.13 -29.57
C LYS A 151 7.24 -3.34 -29.59
N ASN A 152 8.04 -3.55 -28.53
CA ASN A 152 8.92 -4.70 -28.40
C ASN A 152 9.12 -5.08 -26.92
N VAL A 153 8.37 -6.07 -26.43
CA VAL A 153 8.37 -6.45 -25.00
C VAL A 153 9.68 -7.04 -24.49
N SER A 154 10.66 -7.32 -25.37
CA SER A 154 12.03 -7.69 -24.99
C SER A 154 12.89 -6.49 -24.59
N ASP A 155 12.52 -5.28 -25.03
CA ASP A 155 13.22 -4.03 -24.74
C ASP A 155 12.59 -3.29 -23.55
N LYS A 156 13.36 -2.39 -22.96
CA LYS A 156 12.92 -1.52 -21.86
C LYS A 156 13.00 -0.07 -22.29
N ILE A 157 12.02 0.73 -21.85
CA ILE A 157 11.96 2.17 -22.09
C ILE A 157 11.82 2.91 -20.77
N ILE A 158 12.26 4.17 -20.76
CA ILE A 158 11.93 5.09 -19.68
C ILE A 158 10.52 5.61 -19.96
N SER A 159 9.59 5.35 -19.04
CA SER A 159 8.26 5.93 -19.08
C SER A 159 8.23 7.20 -18.23
N VAL A 160 7.51 8.20 -18.72
CA VAL A 160 7.24 9.44 -18.01
C VAL A 160 5.75 9.72 -18.13
N SER A 161 5.05 9.74 -17.00
CA SER A 161 3.62 10.01 -16.96
C SER A 161 3.27 11.00 -15.85
N HIS A 162 2.08 11.59 -15.95
CA HIS A 162 1.55 12.40 -14.85
C HIS A 162 1.15 11.52 -13.68
N GLN A 163 1.37 11.98 -12.45
CA GLN A 163 0.99 11.25 -11.23
C GLN A 163 -0.50 10.87 -11.18
N TRP A 164 -1.39 11.71 -11.72
CA TRP A 164 -2.84 11.44 -11.76
C TRP A 164 -3.22 10.34 -12.77
N ALA A 165 -2.38 10.07 -13.77
CA ALA A 165 -2.67 9.05 -14.78
C ALA A 165 -2.58 7.63 -14.19
N HIS A 166 -1.72 7.41 -13.19
CA HIS A 166 -1.64 6.13 -12.47
C HIS A 166 -2.78 5.90 -11.48
N SER A 167 -3.42 6.97 -10.98
CA SER A 167 -4.59 6.86 -10.09
C SER A 167 -5.83 6.37 -10.85
N ALA A 168 -5.89 6.64 -12.16
CA ALA A 168 -7.02 6.24 -13.02
C ALA A 168 -6.94 4.78 -13.50
N SER A 169 -5.77 4.14 -13.44
CA SER A 169 -5.58 2.73 -13.82
C SER A 169 -5.77 1.73 -12.67
N GLY A 170 -6.15 2.23 -11.48
CA GLY A 170 -6.30 1.44 -10.25
C GLY A 170 -7.73 1.05 -9.88
N ASN A 171 -8.69 1.18 -10.80
CA ASN A 171 -10.07 0.68 -10.66
C ASN A 171 -10.39 -0.33 -11.74
#